data_AF-A0A2G8RGL9-F1
#
_entry.id   AF-A0A2G8RGL9-F1
#
_cell.length_a   1.000
_cell.length_b   1.000
_cell.length_c   1.000
_cell.angle_alpha   90.00
_cell.angle_beta   90.00
_cell.angle_gamma   90.00
#
_symmetry.space_group_name_H-M   'P 1'
#
loop_
_entity.id
_entity.type
_entity.pdbx_description
1 polymer ?
#
loop_
_entity_poly.entity_id
_entity_poly.type
_entity_poly.pdbx_seq_one_letter_code
_entity_poly.pdbx_strand_id
1 'polypeptide(L)'
;MIMLGFIRAVPLAVALILGAQGALAKTELPRELSCAVASVTGAESCAGIYSGNNSNSDLNGLFGVADWGKEYKIDSDHGSLSFGGTALTVSNRSKSWSLEGAGTYANLMFVLKGGNSYSAFLMDTSVLSGSWDTQSMLKGNGKRGPDLSHWSVYTQGTTTVGKPGVPSAVPLPAGVGLLMAALGGLGLMRRRKAA
;
A
#
# COMPACT_ATOMS: atom_id res chain seq x y z
N MET A 1 36.22 -67.75 -45.45
CA MET A 1 37.39 -66.85 -45.33
C MET A 1 37.03 -65.79 -44.30
N ILE A 2 37.72 -65.80 -43.15
CA ILE A 2 37.94 -64.69 -42.18
C ILE A 2 36.67 -64.15 -41.50
N MET A 3 36.30 -64.51 -40.26
CA MET A 3 36.87 -64.21 -38.92
C MET A 3 36.78 -62.73 -38.48
N LEU A 4 36.51 -62.52 -37.17
CA LEU A 4 36.45 -61.27 -36.37
C LEU A 4 35.11 -60.51 -36.40
N GLY A 5 34.60 -59.94 -35.30
CA GLY A 5 35.14 -59.79 -33.95
C GLY A 5 34.10 -59.12 -33.04
N PHE A 6 34.18 -59.42 -31.74
CA PHE A 6 33.32 -58.89 -30.68
C PHE A 6 33.60 -57.39 -30.43
N ILE A 7 32.54 -56.58 -30.33
CA ILE A 7 32.60 -55.25 -29.70
C ILE A 7 31.46 -55.17 -28.67
N ARG A 8 31.85 -55.05 -27.39
CA ARG A 8 30.94 -54.83 -26.25
C ARG A 8 30.51 -53.36 -26.24
N ALA A 9 29.21 -53.10 -26.26
CA ALA A 9 28.65 -51.76 -26.06
C ALA A 9 28.23 -51.59 -24.59
N VAL A 10 28.68 -50.52 -23.95
CA VAL A 10 28.28 -50.08 -22.61
C VAL A 10 27.13 -49.07 -22.76
N PRO A 11 25.98 -49.22 -22.09
CA PRO A 11 24.93 -48.22 -22.16
C PRO A 11 25.20 -47.10 -21.14
N LEU A 12 25.31 -45.87 -21.64
CA LEU A 12 25.33 -44.64 -20.87
C LEU A 12 23.88 -44.24 -20.54
N ALA A 13 23.46 -44.39 -19.29
CA ALA A 13 22.13 -43.96 -18.84
C ALA A 13 22.16 -42.47 -18.48
N VAL A 14 21.49 -41.64 -19.28
CA VAL A 14 21.27 -40.21 -19.01
C VAL A 14 19.98 -40.07 -18.20
N ALA A 15 20.08 -39.69 -16.93
CA ALA A 15 18.94 -39.39 -16.07
C ALA A 15 18.49 -37.94 -16.27
N LEU A 16 17.32 -37.75 -16.90
CA LEU A 16 16.70 -36.45 -17.10
C LEU A 16 15.89 -36.08 -15.83
N ILE A 17 16.43 -35.20 -14.99
CA ILE A 17 15.70 -34.67 -13.83
C ILE A 17 14.86 -33.47 -14.31
N LEU A 18 13.58 -33.72 -14.58
CA LEU A 18 12.58 -32.66 -14.81
C LEU A 18 12.20 -32.04 -13.46
N GLY A 19 12.85 -30.92 -13.12
CA GLY A 19 12.42 -30.05 -12.02
C GLY A 19 11.16 -29.29 -12.43
N ALA A 20 10.00 -29.74 -11.96
CA ALA A 20 8.76 -28.98 -12.07
C ALA A 20 8.82 -27.76 -11.13
N GLN A 21 9.12 -26.59 -11.67
CA GLN A 21 8.92 -25.35 -10.93
C GLN A 21 7.43 -25.03 -10.94
N GLY A 22 6.77 -25.20 -9.79
CA GLY A 22 5.41 -24.73 -9.59
C GLY A 22 5.40 -23.20 -9.63
N ALA A 23 5.04 -22.62 -10.77
CA ALA A 23 4.71 -21.22 -10.86
C ALA A 23 3.41 -20.97 -10.07
N LEU A 24 3.53 -20.28 -8.93
CA LEU A 24 2.40 -19.67 -8.24
C LEU A 24 1.84 -18.58 -9.15
N ALA A 25 0.78 -18.91 -9.89
CA ALA A 25 0.01 -17.95 -10.65
C ALA A 25 -0.66 -16.98 -9.67
N LYS A 26 -0.02 -15.83 -9.46
CA LYS A 26 -0.62 -14.70 -8.78
C LYS A 26 -1.77 -14.22 -9.67
N THR A 27 -3.00 -14.35 -9.21
CA THR A 27 -4.16 -13.78 -9.89
C THR A 27 -4.02 -12.26 -9.91
N GLU A 28 -3.39 -11.72 -10.95
CA GLU A 28 -3.46 -10.29 -11.26
C GLU A 28 -4.90 -10.02 -11.71
N LEU A 29 -5.66 -9.32 -10.85
CA LEU A 29 -6.86 -8.64 -11.33
C LEU A 29 -6.43 -7.76 -12.52
N PRO A 30 -7.22 -7.69 -13.60
CA PRO A 30 -6.85 -6.88 -14.75
C PRO A 30 -6.54 -5.46 -14.27
N ARG A 31 -5.30 -5.04 -14.54
CA ARG A 31 -4.68 -3.75 -14.18
C ARG A 31 -5.53 -2.54 -14.59
N GLU A 32 -6.56 -2.77 -15.41
CA GLU A 32 -7.51 -1.77 -15.87
C GLU A 32 -8.52 -1.27 -14.83
N LEU A 33 -8.61 -1.84 -13.62
CA LEU A 33 -9.52 -1.33 -12.56
C LEU A 33 -8.85 -1.04 -11.20
N SER A 34 -7.52 -1.13 -11.10
CA SER A 34 -6.80 -0.78 -9.86
C SER A 34 -6.60 0.74 -9.72
N CYS A 35 -6.46 1.23 -8.49
CA CYS A 35 -5.94 2.57 -8.28
C CYS A 35 -4.50 2.70 -8.81
N ALA A 36 -4.16 3.86 -9.37
CA ALA A 36 -2.82 4.21 -9.81
C ALA A 36 -2.22 5.30 -8.90
N VAL A 37 -1.09 5.01 -8.27
CA VAL A 37 -0.33 5.99 -7.45
C VAL A 37 -0.02 7.26 -8.24
N ALA A 38 0.27 7.13 -9.53
CA ALA A 38 0.54 8.26 -10.43
C ALA A 38 -0.65 9.21 -10.66
N SER A 39 -1.88 8.84 -10.27
CA SER A 39 -3.06 9.73 -10.39
C SER A 39 -2.95 10.97 -9.52
N VAL A 40 -2.09 10.98 -8.50
CA VAL A 40 -1.79 12.16 -7.69
C VAL A 40 -0.28 12.23 -7.51
N THR A 41 0.35 13.27 -8.04
CA THR A 41 1.77 13.52 -7.81
C THR A 41 2.05 13.58 -6.31
N GLY A 42 3.14 12.99 -5.84
CA GLY A 42 3.49 12.96 -4.40
C GLY A 42 2.77 11.88 -3.61
N ALA A 43 1.91 11.05 -4.22
CA ALA A 43 1.38 9.86 -3.55
C ALA A 43 2.47 8.79 -3.42
N GLU A 44 2.63 8.20 -2.24
CA GLU A 44 3.50 7.06 -1.97
C GLU A 44 2.77 5.73 -2.18
N SER A 45 1.47 5.72 -1.92
CA SER A 45 0.61 4.55 -2.04
C SER A 45 -0.80 4.96 -2.44
N CYS A 46 -1.53 4.03 -3.05
CA CYS A 46 -2.94 4.22 -3.36
C CYS A 46 -3.78 2.99 -2.99
N ALA A 47 -4.99 3.26 -2.50
CA ALA A 47 -6.00 2.26 -2.23
C ALA A 47 -7.36 2.65 -2.85
N GLY A 48 -8.01 1.68 -3.46
CA GLY A 48 -9.21 1.87 -4.28
C GLY A 48 -9.15 0.97 -5.53
N ILE A 49 -10.12 1.02 -6.43
CA ILE A 49 -11.24 1.98 -6.49
C ILE A 49 -12.40 1.49 -5.61
N TYR A 50 -12.80 2.29 -4.63
CA TYR A 50 -13.90 1.95 -3.72
C TYR A 50 -15.23 2.47 -4.27
N SER A 51 -16.31 1.72 -4.03
CA SER A 51 -17.66 2.16 -4.38
C SER A 51 -18.27 3.07 -3.31
N GLY A 52 -19.14 3.99 -3.71
CA GLY A 52 -19.90 4.85 -2.80
C GLY A 52 -19.18 6.14 -2.42
N ASN A 53 -19.36 6.56 -1.17
CA ASN A 53 -18.87 7.82 -0.62
C ASN A 53 -17.92 7.56 0.56
N ASN A 54 -16.77 8.24 0.58
CA ASN A 54 -15.78 8.07 1.66
C ASN A 54 -16.32 8.52 3.03
N SER A 55 -17.25 9.48 3.08
CA SER A 55 -17.84 9.94 4.36
C SER A 55 -18.67 8.88 5.09
N ASN A 56 -19.07 7.80 4.39
CA ASN A 56 -19.81 6.68 4.99
C ASN A 56 -18.93 5.44 5.17
N SER A 57 -17.64 5.53 4.87
CA SER A 57 -16.71 4.40 4.91
C SER A 57 -15.83 4.46 6.15
N ASP A 58 -15.60 3.32 6.77
CA ASP A 58 -14.52 3.18 7.72
C ASP A 58 -13.19 3.11 6.96
N LEU A 59 -12.37 4.15 7.11
CA LEU A 59 -11.02 4.22 6.52
C LEU A 59 -9.95 3.73 7.50
N ASN A 60 -10.33 3.22 8.67
CA ASN A 60 -9.40 2.75 9.67
C ASN A 60 -8.54 1.58 9.16
N GLY A 61 -7.24 1.62 9.46
CA GLY A 61 -6.26 0.64 9.00
C GLY A 61 -5.82 0.83 7.55
N LEU A 62 -6.39 1.78 6.81
CA LEU A 62 -5.95 2.08 5.46
C LEU A 62 -4.51 2.59 5.49
N PHE A 63 -3.66 2.03 4.62
CA PHE A 63 -2.21 2.26 4.60
C PHE A 63 -1.46 1.85 5.88
N GLY A 64 -2.05 0.98 6.70
CA GLY A 64 -1.47 0.59 7.99
C GLY A 64 -1.54 1.68 9.05
N VAL A 65 -2.30 2.75 8.80
CA VAL A 65 -2.54 3.85 9.74
C VAL A 65 -3.87 3.58 10.43
N ALA A 66 -3.81 3.43 11.75
CA ALA A 66 -5.01 3.41 12.57
C ALA A 66 -5.50 4.83 12.84
N ASP A 67 -6.83 4.97 12.94
CA ASP A 67 -7.51 6.17 13.40
C ASP A 67 -7.11 7.44 12.62
N TRP A 68 -7.37 7.42 11.31
CA TRP A 68 -7.33 8.64 10.51
C TRP A 68 -8.15 9.73 11.21
N GLY A 69 -7.55 10.90 11.40
CA GLY A 69 -8.15 12.01 12.10
C GLY A 69 -9.27 12.68 11.29
N LYS A 70 -9.58 13.92 11.66
CA LYS A 70 -10.69 14.67 11.06
C LYS A 70 -10.56 14.79 9.53
N GLU A 71 -11.68 14.57 8.85
CA GLU A 71 -11.85 14.88 7.42
C GLU A 71 -11.97 16.40 7.23
N TYR A 72 -11.18 16.92 6.30
CA TYR A 72 -11.32 18.26 5.75
C TYR A 72 -11.65 18.16 4.27
N LYS A 73 -12.66 18.90 3.79
CA LYS A 73 -13.25 18.64 2.47
C LYS A 73 -13.45 19.92 1.67
N ILE A 74 -13.06 19.89 0.39
CA ILE A 74 -13.49 20.84 -0.65
C ILE A 74 -14.66 20.16 -1.37
N ASP A 75 -15.89 20.65 -1.13
CA ASP A 75 -17.11 20.11 -1.75
C ASP A 75 -17.34 20.65 -3.16
N SER A 76 -16.30 20.55 -3.99
CA SER A 76 -16.25 21.01 -5.38
C SER A 76 -15.06 20.37 -6.10
N ASP A 77 -14.98 20.55 -7.42
CA ASP A 77 -13.83 20.12 -8.23
C ASP A 77 -12.63 21.09 -8.13
N HIS A 78 -12.82 22.23 -7.48
CA HIS A 78 -11.79 23.25 -7.25
C HIS A 78 -12.05 24.02 -5.95
N GLY A 79 -11.03 24.73 -5.48
CA GLY A 79 -11.14 25.60 -4.31
C GLY A 79 -9.99 25.42 -3.36
N SER A 80 -10.12 26.02 -2.18
CA SER A 80 -9.12 25.95 -1.13
C SER A 80 -9.78 25.64 0.21
N LEU A 81 -9.05 24.93 1.07
CA LEU A 81 -9.46 24.65 2.44
C LEU A 81 -8.26 24.81 3.38
N SER A 82 -8.50 25.29 4.59
CA SER A 82 -7.45 25.41 5.62
C SER A 82 -7.62 24.37 6.73
N PHE A 83 -6.51 23.81 7.20
CA PHE A 83 -6.48 22.78 8.24
C PHE A 83 -5.12 22.76 8.94
N GLY A 84 -5.10 22.60 10.28
CA GLY A 84 -3.85 22.46 11.06
C GLY A 84 -2.75 23.48 10.74
N GLY A 85 -3.11 24.73 10.48
CA GLY A 85 -2.16 25.80 10.17
C GLY A 85 -1.58 25.78 8.74
N THR A 86 -2.15 24.99 7.83
CA THR A 86 -1.82 24.99 6.40
C THR A 86 -3.10 25.13 5.56
N ALA A 87 -2.95 25.30 4.24
CA ALA A 87 -4.05 25.29 3.29
C ALA A 87 -3.75 24.38 2.08
N LEU A 88 -4.75 23.61 1.67
CA LEU A 88 -4.78 22.90 0.39
C LEU A 88 -5.54 23.74 -0.62
N THR A 89 -4.99 23.89 -1.83
CA THR A 89 -5.66 24.46 -3.00
C THR A 89 -5.70 23.44 -4.12
N VAL A 90 -6.86 23.28 -4.76
CA VAL A 90 -7.11 22.34 -5.86
C VAL A 90 -7.70 23.11 -7.04
N SER A 91 -7.22 22.78 -8.25
CA SER A 91 -7.72 23.33 -9.51
C SER A 91 -8.03 22.22 -10.51
N ASN A 92 -9.31 22.10 -10.90
CA ASN A 92 -9.74 21.22 -11.98
C ASN A 92 -9.22 21.66 -13.36
N ARG A 93 -9.12 22.97 -13.58
CA ARG A 93 -8.72 23.54 -14.88
C ARG A 93 -7.28 23.20 -15.24
N SER A 94 -6.36 23.36 -14.30
CA SER A 94 -4.94 23.06 -14.47
C SER A 94 -4.56 21.65 -14.03
N LYS A 95 -5.53 20.86 -13.53
CA LYS A 95 -5.30 19.52 -12.97
C LYS A 95 -4.16 19.53 -11.94
N SER A 96 -4.20 20.52 -11.06
CA SER A 96 -3.14 20.78 -10.09
C SER A 96 -3.66 20.88 -8.66
N TRP A 97 -2.77 20.61 -7.71
CA TRP A 97 -2.99 20.80 -6.29
C TRP A 97 -1.74 21.42 -5.64
N SER A 98 -1.91 22.12 -4.53
CA SER A 98 -0.80 22.66 -3.74
C SER A 98 -1.16 22.78 -2.26
N LEU A 99 -0.17 22.57 -1.40
CA LEU A 99 -0.19 22.79 0.03
C LEU A 99 0.75 23.95 0.39
N GLU A 100 0.33 24.81 1.31
CA GLU A 100 1.23 25.82 1.89
C GLU A 100 2.32 25.19 2.79
N GLY A 101 2.07 23.94 3.23
CA GLY A 101 2.95 23.08 4.01
C GLY A 101 2.22 21.81 4.43
N ALA A 102 2.91 20.83 5.01
CA ALA A 102 2.26 19.65 5.60
C ALA A 102 1.53 19.94 6.93
N GLY A 103 1.63 21.18 7.42
CA GLY A 103 1.18 21.55 8.76
C GLY A 103 2.02 20.83 9.82
N THR A 104 1.38 20.50 10.94
CA THR A 104 1.99 19.73 12.02
C THR A 104 1.70 18.24 11.90
N TYR A 105 1.32 17.69 10.74
CA TYR A 105 0.87 16.29 10.64
C TYR A 105 2.00 15.35 10.21
N ALA A 106 1.95 14.11 10.70
CA ALA A 106 2.92 13.07 10.31
C ALA A 106 2.49 12.35 9.03
N ASN A 107 1.19 12.14 8.88
CA ASN A 107 0.61 11.47 7.73
C ASN A 107 -0.53 12.31 7.15
N LEU A 108 -0.55 12.38 5.82
CA LEU A 108 -1.62 13.00 5.05
C LEU A 108 -2.19 11.96 4.08
N MET A 109 -3.51 11.86 4.04
CA MET A 109 -4.22 11.06 3.05
C MET A 109 -5.15 11.96 2.25
N PHE A 110 -4.99 11.94 0.94
CA PHE A 110 -5.94 12.56 0.02
C PHE A 110 -6.96 11.52 -0.42
N VAL A 111 -8.22 11.92 -0.44
CA VAL A 111 -9.31 11.11 -0.97
C VAL A 111 -9.98 11.89 -2.07
N LEU A 112 -9.88 11.39 -3.29
CA LEU A 112 -10.55 11.96 -4.46
C LEU A 112 -11.80 11.15 -4.71
N LYS A 113 -12.94 11.84 -4.81
CA LYS A 113 -14.23 11.22 -5.11
C LYS A 113 -14.83 11.80 -6.37
N GLY A 114 -15.34 10.92 -7.23
CA GLY A 114 -16.04 11.26 -8.46
C GLY A 114 -17.04 10.18 -8.83
N GLY A 115 -18.22 10.59 -9.30
CA GLY A 115 -19.30 9.64 -9.63
C GLY A 115 -19.65 8.74 -8.43
N ASN A 116 -19.74 7.42 -8.66
CA ASN A 116 -20.09 6.45 -7.63
C ASN A 116 -18.87 5.76 -6.99
N SER A 117 -17.71 6.41 -7.01
CA SER A 117 -16.48 5.83 -6.47
C SER A 117 -15.52 6.85 -5.89
N TYR A 118 -14.53 6.36 -5.13
CA TYR A 118 -13.42 7.15 -4.62
C TYR A 118 -12.14 6.32 -4.56
N SER A 119 -11.00 7.01 -4.52
CA SER A 119 -9.70 6.41 -4.18
C SER A 119 -8.98 7.27 -3.16
N ALA A 120 -8.18 6.61 -2.34
CA ALA A 120 -7.38 7.22 -1.29
C ALA A 120 -5.90 7.13 -1.66
N PHE A 121 -5.13 8.15 -1.32
CA PHE A 121 -3.72 8.30 -1.63
C PHE A 121 -2.98 8.69 -0.36
N LEU A 122 -2.02 7.87 0.06
CA LEU A 122 -1.08 8.27 1.11
C LEU A 122 -0.06 9.22 0.49
N MET A 123 0.11 10.39 1.09
CA MET A 123 0.93 11.46 0.52
C MET A 123 2.29 11.57 1.20
N ASP A 124 3.34 11.74 0.40
CA ASP A 124 4.64 12.22 0.87
C ASP A 124 4.49 13.68 1.32
N THR A 125 4.65 13.91 2.63
CA THR A 125 4.48 15.23 3.25
C THR A 125 5.56 16.24 2.85
N SER A 126 6.65 15.81 2.20
CA SER A 126 7.66 16.70 1.64
C SER A 126 7.27 17.29 0.28
N VAL A 127 6.30 16.67 -0.41
CA VAL A 127 5.78 17.17 -1.69
C VAL A 127 4.61 18.11 -1.41
N LEU A 128 4.77 19.38 -1.78
CA LEU A 128 3.80 20.44 -1.49
C LEU A 128 3.00 20.91 -2.70
N SER A 129 3.23 20.33 -3.88
CA SER A 129 2.42 20.63 -5.06
C SER A 129 2.57 19.55 -6.10
N GLY A 130 1.59 19.46 -7.00
CA GLY A 130 1.71 18.57 -8.13
C GLY A 130 0.46 18.54 -9.00
N SER A 131 0.41 17.54 -9.86
CA SER A 131 -0.75 17.28 -10.72
C SER A 131 -1.62 16.16 -10.16
N TRP A 132 -2.85 16.08 -10.66
CA TRP A 132 -3.77 15.00 -10.38
C TRP A 132 -4.66 14.66 -11.58
N ASP A 133 -5.21 13.46 -11.61
CA ASP A 133 -6.22 13.03 -12.58
C ASP A 133 -7.37 12.25 -11.93
N THR A 134 -8.34 11.85 -12.74
CA THR A 134 -9.51 11.09 -12.30
C THR A 134 -9.50 9.63 -12.74
N GLN A 135 -8.35 9.13 -13.21
CA GLN A 135 -8.25 7.76 -13.73
C GLN A 135 -8.47 6.74 -12.62
N SER A 136 -8.09 7.04 -11.38
CA SER A 136 -8.30 6.18 -10.22
C SER A 136 -9.71 6.23 -9.64
N MET A 137 -10.72 6.57 -10.45
CA MET A 137 -12.13 6.56 -10.07
C MET A 137 -12.97 6.11 -11.27
N LEU A 138 -14.17 5.60 -11.01
CA LEU A 138 -15.14 5.13 -11.99
C LEU A 138 -16.39 6.02 -12.04
N LYS A 139 -16.87 6.24 -13.26
CA LYS A 139 -18.20 6.76 -13.60
C LYS A 139 -19.27 5.73 -13.24
N GLY A 140 -20.54 6.16 -13.22
CA GLY A 140 -21.69 5.27 -12.98
C GLY A 140 -21.83 4.14 -14.00
N ASN A 141 -21.23 4.26 -15.19
CA ASN A 141 -21.19 3.22 -16.21
C ASN A 141 -19.93 2.32 -16.12
N GLY A 142 -19.16 2.40 -15.03
CA GLY A 142 -17.96 1.59 -14.81
C GLY A 142 -16.71 2.04 -15.59
N LYS A 143 -16.78 3.11 -16.40
CA LYS A 143 -15.61 3.67 -17.11
C LYS A 143 -14.79 4.58 -16.19
N ARG A 144 -13.49 4.69 -16.42
CA ARG A 144 -12.60 5.60 -15.67
C ARG A 144 -12.87 7.07 -15.95
N GLY A 145 -12.34 7.92 -15.08
CA GLY A 145 -12.30 9.36 -15.29
C GLY A 145 -13.62 10.07 -15.07
N PRO A 146 -14.36 9.85 -13.96
CA PRO A 146 -15.49 10.71 -13.61
C PRO A 146 -15.02 12.14 -13.36
N ASP A 147 -15.96 13.08 -13.36
CA ASP A 147 -15.68 14.43 -12.87
C ASP A 147 -15.49 14.38 -11.35
N LEU A 148 -14.55 15.19 -10.85
CA LEU A 148 -14.28 15.29 -9.42
C LEU A 148 -15.51 15.90 -8.73
N SER A 149 -16.06 15.22 -7.75
CA SER A 149 -17.17 15.72 -6.93
C SER A 149 -16.64 16.45 -5.71
N HIS A 150 -15.60 15.91 -5.07
CA HIS A 150 -14.93 16.55 -3.96
C HIS A 150 -13.54 16.00 -3.71
N TRP A 151 -12.74 16.79 -3.00
CA TRP A 151 -11.44 16.41 -2.48
C TRP A 151 -11.45 16.45 -0.96
N SER A 152 -11.10 15.34 -0.34
CA SER A 152 -11.00 15.22 1.11
C SER A 152 -9.56 14.99 1.54
N VAL A 153 -9.19 15.54 2.70
CA VAL A 153 -7.91 15.37 3.37
C VAL A 153 -8.18 14.78 4.74
N TYR A 154 -7.54 13.65 5.01
CA TYR A 154 -7.47 13.06 6.33
C TYR A 154 -6.05 13.25 6.86
N THR A 155 -5.96 13.57 8.14
CA THR A 155 -4.69 13.91 8.79
C THR A 155 -4.48 12.99 9.98
N GLN A 156 -3.24 12.56 10.22
CA GLN A 156 -2.93 11.72 11.37
C GLN A 156 -1.56 12.07 11.96
N GLY A 157 -1.50 11.96 13.29
CA GLY A 157 -0.32 12.25 14.09
C GLY A 157 0.01 13.74 14.14
N THR A 158 0.84 14.15 15.11
CA THR A 158 1.43 15.48 15.12
C THR A 158 2.95 15.39 15.04
N THR A 159 3.57 15.94 14.00
CA THR A 159 5.00 16.24 13.96
C THR A 159 5.24 17.44 14.87
N THR A 160 5.60 17.18 16.12
CA THR A 160 6.15 18.23 16.98
C THR A 160 7.42 18.75 16.32
N VAL A 161 7.37 19.98 15.82
CA VAL A 161 8.51 20.72 15.28
C VAL A 161 9.61 20.71 16.35
N GLY A 162 10.64 19.88 16.16
CA GLY A 162 11.76 19.73 17.10
C GLY A 162 12.12 18.31 17.52
N LYS A 163 11.34 17.28 17.17
CA LYS A 163 11.74 15.88 17.42
C LYS A 163 11.66 15.08 16.11
N PRO A 164 12.79 14.57 15.58
CA PRO A 164 12.74 13.58 14.51
C PRO A 164 11.78 12.48 14.94
N GLY A 165 10.84 12.13 14.06
CA GLY A 165 9.93 11.02 14.28
C GLY A 165 10.73 9.75 14.48
N VAL A 166 11.06 9.42 15.73
CA VAL A 166 11.50 8.10 16.08
C VAL A 166 10.27 7.23 15.82
N PRO A 167 10.33 6.22 14.93
CA PRO A 167 9.21 5.30 14.78
C PRO A 167 8.87 4.81 16.19
N SER A 168 7.60 5.00 16.59
CA SER A 168 7.12 4.43 17.84
C SER A 168 7.46 2.96 17.78
N ALA A 169 8.36 2.51 18.65
CA ALA A 169 8.83 1.14 18.64
C ALA A 169 7.58 0.27 18.79
N VAL A 170 7.16 -0.36 17.68
CA VAL A 170 6.07 -1.32 17.69
C VAL A 170 6.46 -2.32 18.77
N PRO A 171 5.65 -2.49 19.83
CA PRO A 171 5.94 -3.47 20.85
C PRO A 171 6.03 -4.83 20.15
N LEU A 172 7.25 -5.32 19.96
CA LEU A 172 7.47 -6.65 19.42
C LEU A 172 6.66 -7.59 20.34
N PRO A 173 5.78 -8.44 19.78
CA PRO A 173 5.06 -9.40 20.59
C PRO A 173 6.09 -10.12 21.47
N ALA A 174 5.80 -10.26 22.75
CA ALA A 174 6.66 -10.97 23.72
C ALA A 174 6.99 -12.44 23.33
N GLY A 175 6.58 -12.87 22.13
CA GLY A 175 6.85 -14.15 21.50
C GLY A 175 8.32 -14.52 21.43
N VAL A 176 9.26 -13.58 21.29
CA VAL A 176 10.70 -13.93 21.30
C VAL A 176 11.13 -14.41 22.69
N GLY A 177 10.66 -13.76 23.75
CA GLY A 177 10.89 -14.20 25.13
C GLY A 177 10.22 -15.54 25.43
N LEU A 178 8.96 -15.73 24.98
CA LEU A 178 8.23 -16.98 25.15
C LEU A 178 8.82 -18.15 24.38
N LEU A 179 9.32 -17.92 23.16
CA LEU A 179 9.96 -18.96 22.35
C LEU A 179 11.27 -19.44 23.00
N MET A 180 12.07 -18.51 23.52
CA MET A 180 13.30 -18.86 24.23
C MET A 180 13.03 -19.57 25.57
N ALA A 181 12.00 -19.14 26.31
CA ALA A 181 11.58 -19.82 27.54
C ALA A 181 11.05 -21.25 27.27
N ALA A 182 10.26 -21.43 26.20
CA ALA A 182 9.75 -22.74 25.80
C ALA A 182 10.88 -23.71 25.39
N LEU A 183 11.84 -23.24 24.59
CA LEU A 183 12.98 -24.04 24.17
C LEU A 183 13.93 -24.38 25.34
N GLY A 184 14.16 -23.43 26.25
CA GLY A 184 14.96 -23.66 27.46
C GLY A 184 14.32 -24.66 28.43
N GLY A 185 13.00 -24.59 28.63
CA GLY A 185 12.26 -25.52 29.48
C GLY A 185 12.30 -26.97 28.97
N LEU A 186 12.14 -27.18 27.66
CA LEU A 186 12.22 -28.50 27.04
C LEU A 186 13.62 -29.13 27.15
N GLY A 187 14.69 -28.31 27.05
CA GLY A 187 16.07 -28.77 27.22
C GLY A 187 16.37 -29.28 28.64
N LEU A 188 15.86 -28.59 29.66
CA LEU A 188 16.03 -28.99 31.06
C LEU A 188 15.24 -30.25 31.42
N MET A 189 14.03 -30.42 30.87
CA MET A 189 13.25 -31.65 31.08
C MET A 189 13.90 -32.89 30.46
N ARG A 190 14.59 -32.75 29.32
CA ARG A 190 15.28 -33.88 28.68
C ARG A 190 16.43 -34.42 29.53
N ARG A 191 17.10 -33.59 30.33
CA ARG A 191 18.20 -34.02 31.23
C ARG A 191 17.71 -34.81 32.44
N ARG A 192 16.46 -34.63 32.87
CA ARG A 192 15.90 -35.35 34.03
C ARG A 192 15.51 -36.80 33.74
N LYS A 193 15.48 -37.21 32.47
CA LYS A 193 15.16 -38.60 32.06
C LYS A 193 16.40 -39.44 31.71
N ALA A 194 17.59 -38.84 31.77
CA ALA A 194 18.87 -39.50 31.47
C ALA A 194 19.75 -39.70 32.73
N ALA A 195 19.17 -39.51 33.92
CA ALA A 195 19.75 -39.85 35.22
C ALA A 195 18.92 -40.96 35.86
#